data_AF-A0A7W7YKY0-F1
#
_entry.id   AF-A0A7W7YKY0-F1
#
_cell.length_a   1.000
_cell.length_b   1.000
_cell.length_c   1.000
_cell.angle_alpha   90.00
_cell.angle_beta   90.00
_cell.angle_gamma   90.00
#
_symmetry.space_group_name_H-M   'P 1'
#
loop_
_entity.id
_entity.type
_entity.pdbx_description
1 polymer ?
#
loop_
_entity_poly.entity_id
_entity_poly.type
_entity_poly.pdbx_seq_one_letter_code
_entity_poly.pdbx_strand_id
1 'polypeptide(L)'
;MVAGFSVRIAILIMRAFLFSCLCLCLLPLHAALPEAQRILFLGDSITYAGTYVQIIEAALVAQHPEERYQILNLGLSSETVSGLSEDGHAGGKFPRPDLHERLDRVLAKIKPQLVVACYGMNDGIYYPLSPERLKAYQEGMKKLREKVMAIGASIIHLTPPVFDPMPIQARVLPAGLKDYPQPYSGYDEVLAAYAQWLLDQRGAGWQVLDVHGAMTKALAVARRSQADFSYSKDGIHPNAAGHLVMAGPLLDQWGLMVTADGQPAHVNGAAIFEAIQKKQNLLRDAWLTETGHKRPGVKVGLPLAEAEEQAAVLDKKARELAHVSTAQVLPGTTSNWNGYTKNEFTVDGKMVSVVVPKVVAPGKPWVWHGEFFGHKPAPDIALLGKGYHIVYMKVPDMLGSPPAVKHWNALYQELTTQHGFSAKPSLVGLSRGGLYCYNWAAANPDKVSCIYADAPVCDFKSWPGGKGKGKGDPKNWALILKLWRFKDEAEALAAKVNPVDQLEPLAKNGVALLHVYGDADDVVPWEENTGVIAQRYRALGGSITLIAKPGVGHHPHGLDDSQPIVDFILKHTR
;
A
#
# COMPACT_ATOMS: atom_id res chain seq x y z
N MET A 1 25.85 11.34 -64.83
CA MET A 1 26.05 12.18 -63.62
C MET A 1 24.67 12.66 -63.17
N VAL A 2 23.80 11.87 -62.53
CA VAL A 2 23.86 11.26 -61.18
C VAL A 2 24.26 12.27 -60.08
N ALA A 3 23.44 13.30 -59.92
CA ALA A 3 23.41 14.13 -58.72
C ALA A 3 21.96 14.60 -58.53
N GLY A 4 21.18 13.88 -57.72
CA GLY A 4 19.78 14.23 -57.47
C GLY A 4 19.01 13.31 -56.55
N PHE A 5 19.55 12.14 -56.20
CA PHE A 5 18.82 11.12 -55.42
C PHE A 5 19.39 10.80 -54.02
N SER A 6 20.38 11.56 -53.54
CA SER A 6 21.10 11.21 -52.28
C SER A 6 20.96 12.20 -51.12
N VAL A 7 19.98 13.12 -51.14
CA VAL A 7 19.77 14.05 -50.01
C VAL A 7 18.42 13.85 -49.30
N ARG A 8 17.47 13.11 -49.88
CA ARG A 8 16.16 12.86 -49.25
C ARG A 8 16.06 11.59 -48.40
N ILE A 9 17.07 10.72 -48.42
CA ILE A 9 17.10 9.50 -47.58
C ILE A 9 17.90 9.72 -46.27
N ALA A 10 18.83 10.67 -46.24
CA ALA A 10 19.61 10.98 -45.04
C ALA A 10 18.84 11.80 -43.98
N ILE A 11 17.81 12.55 -44.36
CA ILE A 11 17.01 13.37 -43.42
C ILE A 11 15.85 12.57 -42.79
N LEU A 12 15.44 11.45 -43.40
CA LEU A 12 14.37 10.61 -42.85
C LEU A 12 14.89 9.57 -41.85
N ILE A 13 16.16 9.14 -41.94
CA ILE A 13 16.75 8.15 -41.04
C ILE A 13 17.30 8.79 -39.76
N MET A 14 17.64 10.08 -39.78
CA MET A 14 18.10 10.81 -38.58
C MET A 14 16.96 11.34 -37.68
N ARG A 15 15.70 11.23 -38.12
CA ARG A 15 14.50 11.51 -37.30
C ARG A 15 13.86 10.26 -36.68
N ALA A 16 14.27 9.06 -37.11
CA ALA A 16 13.81 7.79 -36.53
C ALA A 16 14.71 7.29 -35.38
N PHE A 17 15.93 7.82 -35.24
CA PHE A 17 16.86 7.44 -34.17
C PHE A 17 16.92 8.39 -32.97
N LEU A 18 16.23 9.55 -33.04
CA LEU A 18 16.12 10.52 -31.93
C LEU A 18 14.74 10.49 -31.23
N PHE A 19 13.87 9.56 -31.62
CA PHE A 19 12.56 9.33 -30.98
C PHE A 19 12.46 7.99 -30.25
N SER A 20 13.60 7.31 -30.03
CA SER A 20 13.67 5.99 -29.35
C SER A 20 14.35 6.05 -27.97
N CYS A 21 14.59 7.24 -27.42
CA CYS A 21 15.17 7.42 -26.07
C CYS A 21 14.36 8.32 -25.14
N LEU A 22 13.09 8.60 -25.47
CA LEU A 22 12.18 9.35 -24.59
C LEU A 22 10.80 8.69 -24.49
N CYS A 23 10.76 7.36 -24.42
CA CYS A 23 9.75 6.69 -23.61
C CYS A 23 10.39 6.43 -22.25
N LEU A 24 10.54 7.50 -21.46
CA LEU A 24 10.56 7.34 -20.02
C LEU A 24 9.25 6.66 -19.69
N CYS A 25 9.33 5.38 -19.37
CA CYS A 25 8.25 4.63 -18.77
C CYS A 25 7.74 5.49 -17.60
N LEU A 26 6.57 6.09 -17.76
CA LEU A 26 5.71 6.44 -16.64
C LEU A 26 5.26 5.11 -16.03
N LEU A 27 6.20 4.42 -15.39
CA LEU A 27 5.87 3.44 -14.38
C LEU A 27 5.06 4.21 -13.33
N PRO A 28 3.93 3.68 -12.85
CA PRO A 28 3.29 4.24 -11.68
C PRO A 28 4.37 4.33 -10.61
N LEU A 29 4.50 5.51 -9.99
CA LEU A 29 5.37 5.72 -8.84
C LEU A 29 4.93 4.66 -7.80
N HIS A 30 5.68 3.57 -7.71
CA HIS A 30 5.41 2.57 -6.69
C HIS A 30 5.71 3.25 -5.37
N ALA A 31 4.80 3.11 -4.40
CA ALA A 31 5.05 3.55 -3.05
C ALA A 31 6.38 2.94 -2.58
N ALA A 32 7.28 3.79 -2.12
CA ALA A 32 8.64 3.40 -1.77
C ALA A 32 9.08 4.16 -0.53
N LEU A 33 9.73 3.44 0.38
CA LEU A 33 10.34 4.05 1.55
C LEU A 33 11.37 5.10 1.14
N PRO A 34 11.55 6.17 1.94
CA PRO A 34 12.58 7.15 1.65
C PRO A 34 13.96 6.50 1.80
N GLU A 35 14.84 6.71 0.82
CA GLU A 35 16.25 6.31 0.91
C GLU A 35 16.99 7.08 2.03
N ALA A 36 16.54 8.30 2.31
CA ALA A 36 17.07 9.16 3.37
C ALA A 36 16.66 8.61 4.75
N GLN A 37 17.65 8.25 5.56
CA GLN A 37 17.43 7.78 6.93
C GLN A 37 17.30 8.92 7.94
N ARG A 38 17.95 10.07 7.73
CA ARG A 38 17.82 11.25 8.62
C ARG A 38 16.89 12.29 8.03
N ILE A 39 15.67 12.37 8.57
CA ILE A 39 14.56 13.16 8.02
C ILE A 39 14.16 14.26 9.01
N LEU A 40 14.18 15.51 8.54
CA LEU A 40 13.84 16.70 9.33
C LEU A 40 12.48 17.26 8.91
N PHE A 41 11.54 17.36 9.85
CA PHE A 41 10.27 18.04 9.66
C PHE A 41 10.37 19.49 10.13
N LEU A 42 10.05 20.43 9.24
CA LEU A 42 9.97 21.86 9.51
C LEU A 42 8.54 22.36 9.28
N GLY A 43 8.08 23.25 10.13
CA GLY A 43 6.75 23.85 10.03
C GLY A 43 6.45 24.73 11.23
N ASP A 44 5.18 25.10 11.36
CA ASP A 44 4.72 26.01 12.40
C ASP A 44 4.19 25.29 13.67
N SER A 45 3.14 25.82 14.31
CA SER A 45 2.50 25.22 15.50
C SER A 45 1.89 23.86 15.24
N ILE A 46 1.39 23.61 14.02
CA ILE A 46 0.77 22.33 13.66
C ILE A 46 1.85 21.24 13.58
N THR A 47 3.01 21.59 13.04
CA THR A 47 4.19 20.71 13.07
C THR A 47 4.79 20.59 14.46
N TYR A 48 4.85 21.68 15.25
CA TYR A 48 5.27 21.61 16.66
C TYR A 48 4.44 20.60 17.47
N ALA A 49 3.11 20.60 17.31
CA ALA A 49 2.23 19.60 17.92
C ALA A 49 2.54 18.18 17.39
N GLY A 50 2.66 18.05 16.06
CA GLY A 50 3.42 16.97 15.44
C GLY A 50 2.75 15.59 15.44
N THR A 51 1.47 15.47 15.77
CA THR A 51 0.78 14.16 15.78
C THR A 51 0.89 13.45 14.42
N TYR A 52 0.80 14.17 13.30
CA TYR A 52 0.99 13.57 11.97
C TYR A 52 2.40 12.98 11.79
N VAL A 53 3.44 13.65 12.30
CA VAL A 53 4.83 13.15 12.29
C VAL A 53 4.96 11.89 13.15
N GLN A 54 4.29 11.86 14.31
CA GLN A 54 4.26 10.70 15.20
C GLN A 54 3.58 9.49 14.54
N ILE A 55 2.48 9.71 13.80
CA ILE A 55 1.78 8.67 13.03
C ILE A 55 2.74 8.06 11.99
N ILE A 56 3.42 8.91 11.22
CA ILE A 56 4.36 8.49 10.17
C ILE A 56 5.52 7.68 10.75
N GLU A 57 6.18 8.17 11.80
CA GLU A 57 7.31 7.44 12.41
C GLU A 57 6.85 6.13 13.06
N ALA A 58 5.70 6.11 13.74
CA ALA A 58 5.15 4.89 14.32
C ALA A 58 4.85 3.84 13.24
N ALA A 59 4.33 4.25 12.08
CA ALA A 59 4.09 3.37 10.95
C ALA A 59 5.40 2.81 10.37
N LEU A 60 6.43 3.65 10.19
CA LEU A 60 7.77 3.21 9.78
C LEU A 60 8.36 2.18 10.74
N VAL A 61 8.34 2.45 12.05
CA VAL A 61 8.91 1.53 13.06
C VAL A 61 8.13 0.22 13.12
N ALA A 62 6.80 0.27 12.99
CA ALA A 62 5.97 -0.93 13.06
C ALA A 62 6.10 -1.85 11.84
N GLN A 63 6.27 -1.28 10.64
CA GLN A 63 6.31 -2.03 9.38
C GLN A 63 7.73 -2.36 8.92
N HIS A 64 8.71 -1.56 9.35
CA HIS A 64 10.13 -1.69 8.98
C HIS A 64 11.04 -1.54 10.22
N PRO A 65 10.89 -2.41 11.24
CA PRO A 65 11.63 -2.29 12.50
C PRO A 65 13.16 -2.47 12.35
N GLU A 66 13.61 -3.07 11.26
CA GLU A 66 15.01 -3.15 10.84
C GLU A 66 15.60 -1.81 10.36
N GLU A 67 14.79 -0.94 9.74
CA GLU A 67 15.24 0.33 9.19
C GLU A 67 15.49 1.38 10.26
N ARG A 68 16.61 2.09 10.17
CA ARG A 68 17.08 3.01 11.22
C ARG A 68 16.79 4.48 10.89
N TYR A 69 15.53 4.78 10.56
CA TYR A 69 15.09 6.16 10.37
C TYR A 69 15.25 7.00 11.64
N GLN A 70 15.83 8.18 11.49
CA GLN A 70 15.86 9.26 12.48
C GLN A 70 14.93 10.38 12.00
N ILE A 71 13.71 10.39 12.52
CA ILE A 71 12.72 11.43 12.25
C ILE A 71 12.85 12.53 13.31
N LEU A 72 13.05 13.77 12.90
CA LEU A 72 13.23 14.91 13.80
C LEU A 72 12.17 15.96 13.52
N ASN A 73 11.32 16.25 14.50
CA ASN A 73 10.34 17.33 14.43
C ASN A 73 10.91 18.62 15.02
N LEU A 74 11.09 19.63 14.18
CA LEU A 74 11.51 20.97 14.59
C LEU A 74 10.50 22.04 14.17
N GLY A 75 9.20 21.73 14.21
CA GLY A 75 8.17 22.75 14.09
C GLY A 75 8.30 23.81 15.18
N LEU A 76 7.97 25.07 14.87
CA LEU A 76 8.01 26.18 15.83
C LEU A 76 6.72 26.98 15.76
N SER A 77 6.01 27.11 16.88
CA SER A 77 4.70 27.76 16.87
C SER A 77 4.74 29.22 16.37
N SER A 78 3.71 29.63 15.62
CA SER A 78 3.62 30.95 14.97
C SER A 78 4.63 31.23 13.85
N GLU A 79 5.56 30.32 13.54
CA GLU A 79 6.63 30.53 12.57
C GLU A 79 6.10 30.70 11.14
N THR A 80 6.75 31.60 10.39
CA THR A 80 6.52 31.83 8.96
C THR A 80 7.79 31.52 8.17
N VAL A 81 7.65 31.36 6.86
CA VAL A 81 8.74 31.52 5.90
C VAL A 81 8.65 32.86 5.17
N SER A 82 7.49 33.51 5.17
CA SER A 82 7.30 34.83 4.56
C SER A 82 8.05 35.96 5.27
N GLY A 83 8.44 35.74 6.54
CA GLY A 83 9.04 36.78 7.39
C GLY A 83 8.06 37.87 7.83
N LEU A 84 6.77 37.73 7.50
CA LEU A 84 5.74 38.70 7.83
C LEU A 84 5.24 38.52 9.26
N SER A 85 4.81 39.63 9.86
CA SER A 85 4.09 39.68 11.13
C SER A 85 3.08 40.82 11.09
N GLU A 86 1.87 40.56 11.56
CA GLU A 86 0.88 41.60 11.82
C GLU A 86 1.23 42.43 13.04
N ASP A 87 0.75 43.69 13.06
CA ASP A 87 0.87 44.58 14.20
C ASP A 87 0.14 44.01 15.42
N GLY A 88 0.80 44.01 16.57
CA GLY A 88 0.20 43.52 17.82
C GLY A 88 0.15 41.99 17.94
N HIS A 89 0.87 41.22 17.11
CA HIS A 89 0.98 39.75 17.25
C HIS A 89 1.24 39.33 18.71
N ALA A 90 0.52 38.31 19.17
CA ALA A 90 0.56 37.82 20.55
C ALA A 90 0.34 38.92 21.62
N GLY A 91 -0.50 39.93 21.32
CA GLY A 91 -0.74 41.08 22.19
C GLY A 91 0.46 42.04 22.26
N GLY A 92 1.25 42.12 21.19
CA GLY A 92 2.45 42.96 21.09
C GLY A 92 3.68 42.38 21.80
N LYS A 93 3.64 41.14 22.28
CA LYS A 93 4.74 40.54 23.05
C LYS A 93 5.96 40.19 22.18
N PHE A 94 5.74 39.77 20.94
CA PHE A 94 6.78 39.42 19.97
C PHE A 94 6.20 39.38 18.55
N PRO A 95 6.98 39.69 17.50
CA PRO A 95 6.56 39.46 16.12
C PRO A 95 6.57 37.96 15.81
N ARG A 96 5.88 37.52 14.76
CA ARG A 96 5.98 36.13 14.28
C ARG A 96 7.44 35.73 14.04
N PRO A 97 7.88 34.54 14.51
CA PRO A 97 9.21 34.04 14.18
C PRO A 97 9.31 33.73 12.68
N ASP A 98 10.49 33.95 12.11
CA ASP A 98 10.84 33.60 10.73
C ASP A 98 11.80 32.40 10.75
N LEU A 99 11.47 31.34 10.02
CA LEU A 99 12.32 30.16 9.87
C LEU A 99 13.74 30.54 9.44
N HIS A 100 13.87 31.52 8.55
CA HIS A 100 15.17 31.92 8.00
C HIS A 100 16.09 32.55 9.05
N GLU A 101 15.59 32.89 10.24
CA GLU A 101 16.41 33.29 11.39
C GLU A 101 17.24 32.13 11.93
N ARG A 102 16.70 30.90 11.94
CA ARG A 102 17.34 29.72 12.55
C ARG A 102 17.78 28.64 11.57
N LEU A 103 17.32 28.71 10.32
CA LEU A 103 17.48 27.63 9.33
C LEU A 103 18.94 27.17 9.17
N ASP A 104 19.90 28.09 9.03
CA ASP A 104 21.31 27.72 8.82
C ASP A 104 21.87 26.94 10.01
N ARG A 105 21.54 27.36 11.24
CA ARG A 105 21.97 26.66 12.46
C ARG A 105 21.33 25.28 12.55
N VAL A 106 20.04 25.18 12.24
CA VAL A 106 19.29 23.92 12.23
C VAL A 106 19.90 22.95 11.22
N LEU A 107 20.09 23.36 9.97
CA LEU A 107 20.66 22.52 8.91
C LEU A 107 22.09 22.10 9.22
N ALA A 108 22.94 23.02 9.71
CA ALA A 108 24.32 22.72 10.04
C ALA A 108 24.47 21.72 11.20
N LYS A 109 23.62 21.82 12.24
CA LYS A 109 23.66 20.90 13.39
C LYS A 109 23.03 19.55 13.07
N ILE A 110 21.87 19.53 12.40
CA ILE A 110 21.14 18.29 12.15
C ILE A 110 21.74 17.51 10.98
N LYS A 111 22.21 18.18 9.92
CA LYS A 111 22.68 17.53 8.69
C LYS A 111 21.66 16.53 8.13
N PRO A 112 20.41 16.96 7.87
CA PRO A 112 19.38 16.07 7.34
C PRO A 112 19.75 15.58 5.93
N GLN A 113 19.25 14.41 5.57
CA GLN A 113 19.30 13.89 4.19
C GLN A 113 18.02 14.24 3.43
N LEU A 114 16.91 14.35 4.16
CA LEU A 114 15.62 14.79 3.66
C LEU A 114 15.00 15.81 4.61
N VAL A 115 14.42 16.87 4.05
CA VAL A 115 13.57 17.81 4.76
C VAL A 115 12.13 17.67 4.29
N VAL A 116 11.18 17.63 5.22
CA VAL A 116 9.74 17.72 4.95
C VAL A 116 9.25 19.04 5.51
N ALA A 117 8.75 19.93 4.65
CA ALA A 117 8.38 21.30 5.02
C ALA A 117 6.88 21.55 4.87
N CYS A 118 6.22 22.02 5.92
CA CYS A 118 4.79 22.37 5.94
C CYS A 118 4.58 23.78 6.51
N TYR A 119 4.42 24.76 5.62
CA TYR A 119 4.23 26.19 5.94
C TYR A 119 3.12 26.81 5.09
N GLY A 120 2.52 27.89 5.60
CA GLY A 120 1.50 28.68 4.91
C GLY A 120 0.45 29.26 5.86
N MET A 121 0.11 28.55 6.95
CA MET A 121 -0.96 28.96 7.88
C MET A 121 -0.71 30.35 8.48
N ASN A 122 0.52 30.65 8.87
CA ASN A 122 0.87 31.93 9.47
C ASN A 122 1.40 32.97 8.47
N ASP A 123 1.75 32.54 7.25
CA ASP A 123 2.52 33.33 6.28
C ASP A 123 1.73 34.49 5.67
N GLY A 124 0.41 34.32 5.53
CA GLY A 124 -0.52 35.35 5.11
C GLY A 124 -0.97 36.27 6.24
N ILE A 125 -0.44 36.09 7.46
CA ILE A 125 -0.73 36.84 8.68
C ILE A 125 -2.23 36.98 8.98
N TYR A 126 -3.05 36.05 8.48
CA TYR A 126 -4.50 36.03 8.59
C TYR A 126 -5.26 37.15 7.86
N TYR A 127 -4.59 37.86 6.94
CA TYR A 127 -5.18 38.87 6.05
C TYR A 127 -5.70 38.21 4.75
N PRO A 128 -6.58 38.86 3.98
CA PRO A 128 -6.92 38.44 2.63
C PRO A 128 -5.69 38.31 1.73
N LEU A 129 -5.82 37.48 0.69
CA LEU A 129 -4.76 37.28 -0.30
C LEU A 129 -4.34 38.63 -0.91
N SER A 130 -3.03 38.87 -0.97
CA SER A 130 -2.49 39.96 -1.79
C SER A 130 -1.24 39.50 -2.54
N PRO A 131 -0.92 40.15 -3.68
CA PRO A 131 0.30 39.85 -4.43
C PRO A 131 1.57 39.94 -3.57
N GLU A 132 1.64 40.91 -2.66
CA GLU A 132 2.82 41.14 -1.80
C GLU A 132 3.00 40.00 -0.79
N ARG A 133 1.93 39.58 -0.10
CA ARG A 133 1.97 38.48 0.86
C ARG A 133 2.25 37.14 0.18
N LEU A 134 1.60 36.91 -0.96
CA LEU A 134 1.87 35.73 -1.79
C LEU A 134 3.34 35.69 -2.21
N LYS A 135 3.87 36.81 -2.72
CA LYS A 135 5.28 36.91 -3.12
C LYS A 135 6.23 36.61 -1.95
N ALA A 136 5.97 37.17 -0.76
CA ALA A 136 6.78 36.90 0.42
C ALA A 136 6.79 35.40 0.80
N TYR A 137 5.63 34.74 0.78
CA TYR A 137 5.54 33.29 0.98
C TYR A 137 6.34 32.51 -0.08
N GLN A 138 6.19 32.86 -1.36
CA GLN A 138 6.89 32.20 -2.46
C GLN A 138 8.41 32.33 -2.33
N GLU A 139 8.90 33.53 -2.01
CA GLU A 139 10.33 33.80 -1.81
C GLU A 139 10.87 33.04 -0.59
N GLY A 140 10.11 32.99 0.51
CA GLY A 140 10.46 32.20 1.69
C GLY A 140 10.59 30.70 1.39
N MET A 141 9.59 30.12 0.72
CA MET A 141 9.62 28.70 0.32
C MET A 141 10.78 28.37 -0.63
N LYS A 142 11.06 29.26 -1.60
CA LYS A 142 12.22 29.11 -2.50
C LYS A 142 13.53 29.16 -1.73
N LYS A 143 13.71 30.16 -0.85
CA LYS A 143 14.91 30.31 -0.02
C LYS A 143 15.13 29.11 0.91
N LEU A 144 14.06 28.54 1.47
CA LEU A 144 14.12 27.31 2.26
C LEU A 144 14.66 26.16 1.40
N ARG A 145 14.03 25.93 0.23
CA ARG A 145 14.44 24.88 -0.70
C ARG A 145 15.89 25.03 -1.13
N GLU A 146 16.31 26.23 -1.53
CA GLU A 146 17.67 26.53 -1.95
C GLU A 146 18.70 26.19 -0.86
N LYS A 147 18.42 26.57 0.40
CA LYS A 147 19.32 26.26 1.52
C LYS A 147 19.41 24.78 1.85
N VAL A 148 18.30 24.04 1.72
CA VAL A 148 18.30 22.58 1.90
C VAL A 148 19.08 21.89 0.76
N MET A 149 18.85 22.31 -0.49
CA MET A 149 19.58 21.77 -1.63
C MET A 149 21.07 22.08 -1.56
N ALA A 150 21.45 23.26 -1.06
CA ALA A 150 22.84 23.68 -0.93
C ALA A 150 23.67 22.79 0.01
N ILE A 151 23.04 22.09 0.96
CA ILE A 151 23.70 21.10 1.82
C ILE A 151 23.65 19.68 1.27
N GLY A 152 23.14 19.48 0.04
CA GLY A 152 23.00 18.18 -0.62
C GLY A 152 21.81 17.34 -0.14
N ALA A 153 20.88 17.93 0.61
CA ALA A 153 19.69 17.24 1.09
C ALA A 153 18.51 17.39 0.11
N SER A 154 17.63 16.39 0.09
CA SER A 154 16.35 16.45 -0.63
C SER A 154 15.30 17.19 0.18
N ILE A 155 14.24 17.67 -0.48
CA ILE A 155 13.10 18.30 0.20
C ILE A 155 11.75 17.94 -0.43
N ILE A 156 10.81 17.56 0.43
CA ILE A 156 9.39 17.38 0.15
C ILE A 156 8.62 18.55 0.77
N HIS A 157 7.77 19.19 -0.03
CA HIS A 157 6.86 20.23 0.44
C HIS A 157 5.47 19.64 0.68
N LEU A 158 4.91 19.87 1.87
CA LEU A 158 3.50 19.63 2.14
C LEU A 158 2.75 20.95 1.91
N THR A 159 1.65 20.91 1.18
CA THR A 159 0.76 22.10 1.09
C THR A 159 0.21 22.46 2.47
N PRO A 160 -0.07 23.75 2.76
CA PRO A 160 -0.58 24.14 4.07
C PRO A 160 -1.92 23.46 4.39
N PRO A 161 -2.17 23.05 5.64
CA PRO A 161 -3.46 22.49 6.03
C PRO A 161 -4.56 23.55 5.90
N VAL A 162 -5.81 23.10 5.90
CA VAL A 162 -6.99 23.98 5.79
C VAL A 162 -7.18 24.88 7.02
N PHE A 163 -7.67 26.09 6.78
CA PHE A 163 -8.25 26.96 7.81
C PHE A 163 -9.77 26.79 7.79
N ASP A 164 -10.37 26.55 8.95
CA ASP A 164 -11.81 26.33 9.05
C ASP A 164 -12.50 27.45 9.86
N PRO A 165 -13.15 28.43 9.20
CA PRO A 165 -13.81 29.52 9.90
C PRO A 165 -15.09 29.08 10.63
N MET A 166 -15.67 27.93 10.26
CA MET A 166 -16.98 27.48 10.74
C MET A 166 -17.08 27.37 12.28
N PRO A 167 -16.16 26.73 13.02
CA PRO A 167 -16.21 26.67 14.48
C PRO A 167 -16.00 28.03 15.17
N ILE A 168 -15.53 29.05 14.44
CA ILE A 168 -15.13 30.35 14.98
C ILE A 168 -15.76 31.53 14.23
N GLN A 169 -16.96 31.36 13.65
CA GLN A 169 -17.63 32.40 12.85
C GLN A 169 -17.76 33.75 13.58
N ALA A 170 -17.92 33.75 14.91
CA ALA A 170 -17.99 34.97 15.71
C ALA A 170 -16.64 35.66 15.95
N ARG A 171 -15.53 35.06 15.52
CA ARG A 171 -14.15 35.50 15.76
C ARG A 171 -13.35 35.66 14.46
N VAL A 172 -14.04 35.78 13.33
CA VAL A 172 -13.44 36.07 12.03
C VAL A 172 -14.00 37.38 11.47
N LEU A 173 -13.23 38.03 10.61
CA LEU A 173 -13.53 39.35 10.06
C LEU A 173 -13.81 39.27 8.55
N PRO A 174 -14.71 40.12 8.02
CA PRO A 174 -14.95 40.18 6.57
C PRO A 174 -13.76 40.77 5.82
N ALA A 175 -13.76 40.63 4.49
CA ALA A 175 -12.78 41.27 3.61
C ALA A 175 -12.88 42.81 3.66
N GLY A 176 -11.84 43.50 3.17
CA GLY A 176 -11.84 44.95 2.97
C GLY A 176 -11.46 45.79 4.18
N LEU A 177 -11.14 45.17 5.32
CA LEU A 177 -10.58 45.90 6.47
C LEU A 177 -9.12 46.28 6.23
N LYS A 178 -8.69 47.38 6.88
CA LYS A 178 -7.29 47.80 6.90
C LYS A 178 -6.42 46.83 7.70
N ASP A 179 -6.94 46.40 8.85
CA ASP A 179 -6.22 45.57 9.82
C ASP A 179 -7.05 44.34 10.22
N TYR A 180 -6.38 43.22 10.49
CA TYR A 180 -6.99 41.95 10.87
C TYR A 180 -6.48 41.45 12.23
N PRO A 181 -6.95 42.04 13.35
CA PRO A 181 -6.64 41.54 14.70
C PRO A 181 -7.26 40.16 14.99
N GLN A 182 -8.18 39.73 14.12
CA GLN A 182 -8.78 38.40 14.07
C GLN A 182 -8.72 37.91 12.62
N PRO A 183 -8.73 36.60 12.38
CA PRO A 183 -8.56 36.09 11.03
C PRO A 183 -9.63 36.54 10.05
N TYR A 184 -9.21 36.78 8.81
CA TYR A 184 -10.13 36.92 7.68
C TYR A 184 -11.02 35.66 7.55
N SER A 185 -12.32 35.85 7.38
CA SER A 185 -13.31 34.76 7.28
C SER A 185 -13.09 33.85 6.09
N GLY A 186 -12.53 34.37 5.00
CA GLY A 186 -12.13 33.59 3.80
C GLY A 186 -10.66 33.18 3.79
N TYR A 187 -9.98 33.13 4.94
CA TYR A 187 -8.53 32.91 4.96
C TYR A 187 -8.09 31.57 4.33
N ASP A 188 -8.96 30.57 4.28
CA ASP A 188 -8.68 29.32 3.56
C ASP A 188 -8.46 29.53 2.06
N GLU A 189 -9.03 30.58 1.45
CA GLU A 189 -8.75 30.96 0.05
C GLU A 189 -7.28 31.37 -0.15
N VAL A 190 -6.66 31.95 0.88
CA VAL A 190 -5.22 32.28 0.89
C VAL A 190 -4.40 31.00 0.92
N LEU A 191 -4.77 30.06 1.79
CA LEU A 191 -4.08 28.78 1.94
C LEU A 191 -4.26 27.90 0.69
N ALA A 192 -5.42 27.93 0.06
CA ALA A 192 -5.68 27.29 -1.23
C ALA A 192 -4.80 27.89 -2.33
N ALA A 193 -4.63 29.22 -2.38
CA ALA A 193 -3.72 29.86 -3.33
C ALA A 193 -2.25 29.48 -3.09
N TYR A 194 -1.82 29.39 -1.83
CA TYR A 194 -0.47 28.94 -1.46
C TYR A 194 -0.25 27.47 -1.82
N ALA A 195 -1.23 26.61 -1.52
CA ALA A 195 -1.23 25.21 -1.90
C ALA A 195 -1.15 25.04 -3.42
N GLN A 196 -1.97 25.76 -4.18
CA GLN A 196 -1.96 25.71 -5.64
C GLN A 196 -0.59 26.11 -6.21
N TRP A 197 -0.01 27.21 -5.71
CA TRP A 197 1.31 27.62 -6.16
C TRP A 197 2.39 26.56 -5.91
N LEU A 198 2.37 25.91 -4.73
CA LEU A 198 3.28 24.80 -4.44
C LEU A 198 3.05 23.63 -5.40
N LEU A 199 1.78 23.24 -5.63
CA LEU A 199 1.44 22.15 -6.56
C LEU A 199 1.94 22.45 -7.98
N ASP A 200 1.86 23.70 -8.43
CA ASP A 200 2.38 24.13 -9.73
C ASP A 200 3.91 23.94 -9.84
N GLN A 201 4.65 23.99 -8.71
CA GLN A 201 6.10 23.75 -8.72
C GLN A 201 6.49 22.30 -9.02
N ARG A 202 5.54 21.36 -9.02
CA ARG A 202 5.78 20.00 -9.53
C ARG A 202 6.25 20.03 -10.99
N GLY A 203 5.77 20.98 -11.80
CA GLY A 203 6.24 21.19 -13.17
C GLY A 203 7.71 21.63 -13.25
N ALA A 204 8.25 22.21 -12.18
CA ALA A 204 9.66 22.56 -12.02
C ALA A 204 10.46 21.46 -11.27
N GLY A 205 9.91 20.27 -11.12
CA GLY A 205 10.56 19.13 -10.47
C GLY A 205 10.55 19.16 -8.94
N TRP A 206 9.74 20.00 -8.30
CA TRP A 206 9.61 19.99 -6.85
C TRP A 206 8.78 18.78 -6.40
N GLN A 207 9.20 18.11 -5.33
CA GLN A 207 8.39 17.11 -4.66
C GLN A 207 7.39 17.81 -3.75
N VAL A 208 6.10 17.69 -4.08
CA VAL A 208 5.02 18.35 -3.35
C VAL A 208 3.90 17.36 -3.09
N LEU A 209 3.42 17.26 -1.86
CA LEU A 209 2.30 16.41 -1.46
C LEU A 209 1.12 17.27 -0.98
N ASP A 210 -0.08 16.92 -1.43
CA ASP A 210 -1.26 17.77 -1.27
C ASP A 210 -2.04 17.48 0.02
N VAL A 211 -1.58 18.05 1.12
CA VAL A 211 -2.26 18.00 2.42
C VAL A 211 -3.53 18.87 2.42
N HIS A 212 -3.47 20.07 1.84
CA HIS A 212 -4.61 20.97 1.72
C HIS A 212 -5.79 20.27 1.03
N GLY A 213 -5.59 19.74 -0.17
CA GLY A 213 -6.63 19.05 -0.94
C GLY A 213 -7.17 17.81 -0.22
N ALA A 214 -6.30 17.05 0.46
CA ALA A 214 -6.71 15.90 1.27
C ALA A 214 -7.65 16.33 2.42
N MET A 215 -7.30 17.39 3.14
CA MET A 215 -8.12 17.93 4.23
C MET A 215 -9.43 18.55 3.74
N THR A 216 -9.42 19.32 2.65
CA THR A 216 -10.63 19.89 2.05
C THR A 216 -11.62 18.79 1.65
N LYS A 217 -11.14 17.72 1.00
CA LYS A 217 -11.96 16.57 0.64
C LYS A 217 -12.52 15.86 1.87
N ALA A 218 -11.68 15.63 2.88
CA ALA A 218 -12.10 14.96 4.11
C ALA A 218 -13.15 15.76 4.90
N LEU A 219 -12.99 17.08 5.00
CA LEU A 219 -13.99 17.97 5.60
C LEU A 219 -15.31 17.92 4.84
N ALA A 220 -15.27 18.04 3.50
CA ALA A 220 -16.46 17.99 2.67
C ALA A 220 -17.23 16.66 2.81
N VAL A 221 -16.51 15.53 2.95
CA VAL A 221 -17.12 14.23 3.20
C VAL A 221 -17.77 14.18 4.59
N ALA A 222 -17.04 14.56 5.64
CA ALA A 222 -17.57 14.54 7.00
C ALA A 222 -18.81 15.44 7.16
N ARG A 223 -18.81 16.60 6.50
CA ARG A 223 -19.93 17.55 6.53
C ARG A 223 -21.20 17.09 5.82
N ARG A 224 -21.13 16.05 4.97
CA ARG A 224 -22.34 15.41 4.43
C ARG A 224 -23.12 14.67 5.50
N SER A 225 -22.43 14.18 6.54
CA SER A 225 -23.04 13.45 7.65
C SER A 225 -23.30 14.35 8.86
N GLN A 226 -22.40 15.29 9.14
CA GLN A 226 -22.52 16.23 10.25
C GLN A 226 -22.14 17.64 9.76
N ALA A 227 -23.13 18.49 9.50
CA ALA A 227 -22.92 19.79 8.85
C ALA A 227 -21.98 20.74 9.61
N ASP A 228 -21.95 20.65 10.95
CA ASP A 228 -21.09 21.44 11.84
C ASP A 228 -19.77 20.72 12.18
N PHE A 229 -19.39 19.68 11.43
CA PHE A 229 -18.14 18.97 11.64
C PHE A 229 -16.91 19.84 11.31
N SER A 230 -15.95 19.84 12.24
CA SER A 230 -14.62 20.41 12.04
C SER A 230 -13.54 19.51 12.62
N TYR A 231 -12.37 19.50 11.97
CA TYR A 231 -11.16 18.92 12.54
C TYR A 231 -10.49 19.84 13.56
N SER A 232 -10.88 21.12 13.66
CA SER A 232 -10.22 22.10 14.54
C SER A 232 -11.27 22.85 15.34
N LYS A 233 -11.00 23.12 16.63
CA LYS A 233 -11.93 23.91 17.46
C LYS A 233 -11.70 25.41 17.31
N ASP A 234 -10.50 25.80 16.93
CA ASP A 234 -10.07 27.19 16.78
C ASP A 234 -9.88 27.60 15.31
N GLY A 235 -10.30 26.74 14.37
CA GLY A 235 -10.17 26.95 12.94
C GLY A 235 -8.76 26.74 12.38
N ILE A 236 -7.76 26.45 13.24
CA ILE A 236 -6.34 26.44 12.86
C ILE A 236 -5.69 25.10 13.19
N HIS A 237 -5.84 24.60 14.41
CA HIS A 237 -5.10 23.43 14.90
C HIS A 237 -5.95 22.16 14.77
N PRO A 238 -5.58 21.23 13.88
CA PRO A 238 -6.34 19.99 13.71
C PRO A 238 -6.22 19.09 14.94
N ASN A 239 -7.29 18.35 15.24
CA ASN A 239 -7.31 17.28 16.23
C ASN A 239 -6.59 16.03 15.69
N ALA A 240 -6.57 14.94 16.45
CA ALA A 240 -5.92 13.69 16.05
C ALA A 240 -6.41 13.15 14.68
N ALA A 241 -7.72 13.22 14.41
CA ALA A 241 -8.30 12.80 13.13
C ALA A 241 -7.87 13.72 11.97
N GLY A 242 -7.78 15.03 12.21
CA GLY A 242 -7.24 15.97 11.21
C GLY A 242 -5.76 15.74 10.92
N HIS A 243 -4.96 15.44 11.95
CA HIS A 243 -3.56 15.06 11.79
C HIS A 243 -3.37 13.74 11.02
N LEU A 244 -4.29 12.78 11.17
CA LEU A 244 -4.29 11.57 10.35
C LEU A 244 -4.52 11.89 8.86
N VAL A 245 -5.47 12.78 8.54
CA VAL A 245 -5.67 13.24 7.15
C VAL A 245 -4.41 13.94 6.62
N MET A 246 -3.73 14.74 7.45
CA MET A 246 -2.46 15.37 7.08
C MET A 246 -1.33 14.36 6.83
N ALA A 247 -1.27 13.26 7.58
CA ALA A 247 -0.27 12.22 7.39
C ALA A 247 -0.49 11.44 6.07
N GLY A 248 -1.75 11.30 5.64
CA GLY A 248 -2.19 10.50 4.49
C GLY A 248 -1.31 10.62 3.24
N PRO A 249 -1.11 11.82 2.67
CA PRO A 249 -0.30 11.96 1.45
C PRO A 249 1.13 11.41 1.57
N LEU A 250 1.77 11.51 2.75
CA LEU A 250 3.11 10.97 2.96
C LEU A 250 3.08 9.47 3.28
N LEU A 251 2.07 9.00 4.00
CA LEU A 251 1.82 7.57 4.21
C LEU A 251 1.62 6.84 2.87
N ASP A 252 0.80 7.40 1.97
CA ASP A 252 0.56 6.86 0.64
C ASP A 252 1.85 6.84 -0.20
N GLN A 253 2.61 7.94 -0.18
CA GLN A 253 3.88 8.05 -0.90
C GLN A 253 4.90 6.99 -0.44
N TRP A 254 4.93 6.67 0.85
CA TRP A 254 5.86 5.71 1.44
C TRP A 254 5.30 4.30 1.62
N GLY A 255 4.03 4.07 1.24
CA GLY A 255 3.39 2.75 1.31
C GLY A 255 3.13 2.28 2.74
N LEU A 256 2.92 3.23 3.66
CA LEU A 256 2.76 2.96 5.08
C LEU A 256 1.29 2.82 5.46
N MET A 257 0.97 1.74 6.15
CA MET A 257 -0.39 1.42 6.56
C MET A 257 -0.67 1.83 8.01
N VAL A 258 -1.85 2.44 8.23
CA VAL A 258 -2.35 2.85 9.55
C VAL A 258 -3.82 2.46 9.70
N THR A 259 -4.27 2.32 10.94
CA THR A 259 -5.69 2.09 11.28
C THR A 259 -6.50 3.38 11.15
N ALA A 260 -7.83 3.26 11.22
CA ALA A 260 -8.75 4.40 11.09
C ALA A 260 -8.59 5.47 12.19
N ASP A 261 -8.01 5.11 13.34
CA ASP A 261 -7.65 6.00 14.44
C ASP A 261 -6.19 6.47 14.41
N GLY A 262 -5.47 6.18 13.32
CA GLY A 262 -4.11 6.66 13.07
C GLY A 262 -3.00 5.91 13.81
N GLN A 263 -3.31 4.74 14.39
CA GLN A 263 -2.29 3.85 14.92
C GLN A 263 -1.59 3.12 13.77
N PRO A 264 -0.30 2.75 13.91
CA PRO A 264 0.32 1.91 12.89
C PRO A 264 -0.39 0.57 12.80
N ALA A 265 -0.51 0.02 11.58
CA ALA A 265 -1.19 -1.25 11.31
C ALA A 265 -0.39 -2.45 11.89
N HIS A 266 -0.43 -2.60 13.21
CA HIS A 266 0.34 -3.59 13.97
C HIS A 266 -0.38 -3.97 15.26
N VAL A 267 -0.21 -5.22 15.72
CA VAL A 267 -0.90 -5.73 16.93
C VAL A 267 -0.56 -4.92 18.19
N ASN A 268 0.68 -4.43 18.27
CA ASN A 268 1.15 -3.55 19.34
C ASN A 268 1.07 -2.06 18.96
N GLY A 269 0.24 -1.69 17.98
CA GLY A 269 0.29 -0.38 17.35
C GLY A 269 0.13 0.78 18.32
N ALA A 270 -0.82 0.68 19.26
CA ALA A 270 -1.02 1.68 20.31
C ALA A 270 0.22 1.87 21.21
N ALA A 271 0.88 0.79 21.62
CA ALA A 271 2.07 0.84 22.47
C ALA A 271 3.30 1.36 21.73
N ILE A 272 3.42 1.03 20.44
CA ILE A 272 4.45 1.59 19.54
C ILE A 272 4.23 3.10 19.41
N PHE A 273 3.02 3.53 19.08
CA PHE A 273 2.67 4.94 18.94
C PHE A 273 2.93 5.74 20.23
N GLU A 274 2.58 5.19 21.40
CA GLU A 274 2.84 5.83 22.68
C GLU A 274 4.34 6.06 22.93
N ALA A 275 5.18 5.06 22.63
CA ALA A 275 6.63 5.17 22.76
C ALA A 275 7.20 6.22 21.80
N ILE A 276 6.74 6.22 20.54
CA ILE A 276 7.14 7.19 19.52
C ILE A 276 6.69 8.61 19.85
N GLN A 277 5.46 8.79 20.36
CA GLN A 277 4.97 10.09 20.80
C GLN A 277 5.84 10.68 21.91
N LYS A 278 6.21 9.87 22.92
CA LYS A 278 7.11 10.30 23.99
C LYS A 278 8.50 10.68 23.44
N LYS A 279 9.04 9.86 22.54
CA LYS A 279 10.33 10.09 21.87
C LYS A 279 10.33 11.40 21.08
N GLN A 280 9.33 11.63 20.23
CA GLN A 280 9.22 12.83 19.40
C GLN A 280 9.09 14.10 20.24
N ASN A 281 8.26 14.09 21.29
CA ASN A 281 8.11 15.26 22.17
C ASN A 281 9.41 15.60 22.90
N LEU A 282 10.13 14.58 23.37
CA LEU A 282 11.42 14.76 24.04
C LEU A 282 12.46 15.36 23.09
N LEU A 283 12.63 14.76 21.90
CA LEU A 283 13.61 15.21 20.92
C LEU A 283 13.29 16.59 20.34
N ARG A 284 12.02 16.91 20.09
CA ARG A 284 11.60 18.24 19.62
C ARG A 284 12.08 19.33 20.58
N ASP A 285 11.77 19.21 21.86
CA ASP A 285 12.09 20.23 22.86
C ASP A 285 13.63 20.39 22.99
N ALA A 286 14.37 19.28 23.00
CA ALA A 286 15.83 19.28 23.09
C ALA A 286 16.48 19.90 21.84
N TRP A 287 16.07 19.52 20.64
CA TRP A 287 16.61 20.08 19.40
C TRP A 287 16.26 21.55 19.18
N LEU A 288 15.06 21.99 19.57
CA LEU A 288 14.70 23.41 19.55
C LEU A 288 15.60 24.23 20.50
N THR A 289 15.92 23.68 21.67
CA THR A 289 16.86 24.30 22.62
C THR A 289 18.28 24.34 22.05
N GLU A 290 18.76 23.21 21.53
CA GLU A 290 20.11 23.06 20.97
C GLU A 290 20.35 23.95 19.75
N THR A 291 19.38 24.08 18.85
CA THR A 291 19.51 24.88 17.62
C THR A 291 19.20 26.37 17.82
N GLY A 292 18.43 26.68 18.87
CA GLY A 292 18.09 28.03 19.30
C GLY A 292 17.07 28.72 18.39
N HIS A 293 16.15 29.46 19.01
CA HIS A 293 15.13 30.27 18.33
C HIS A 293 14.82 31.53 19.13
N LYS A 294 14.26 32.56 18.47
CA LYS A 294 13.85 33.80 19.14
C LYS A 294 12.44 33.79 19.75
N ARG A 295 11.66 32.73 19.51
CA ARG A 295 10.28 32.64 20.02
C ARG A 295 10.27 32.51 21.55
N PRO A 296 9.63 33.43 22.30
CA PRO A 296 9.52 33.31 23.75
C PRO A 296 8.52 32.22 24.15
N GLY A 297 8.67 31.70 25.37
CA GLY A 297 7.71 30.76 25.98
C GLY A 297 7.67 29.37 25.34
N VAL A 298 8.66 29.00 24.53
CA VAL A 298 8.85 27.60 24.12
C VAL A 298 9.50 26.85 25.27
N LYS A 299 9.03 25.63 25.52
CA LYS A 299 9.56 24.77 26.59
C LYS A 299 11.03 24.45 26.31
N VAL A 300 11.88 24.69 27.31
CA VAL A 300 13.28 24.28 27.27
C VAL A 300 13.35 22.76 27.38
N GLY A 301 14.09 22.13 26.47
CA GLY A 301 14.34 20.70 26.47
C GLY A 301 15.52 20.31 27.36
N LEU A 302 15.68 19.00 27.56
CA LEU A 302 16.88 18.46 28.21
C LEU A 302 18.12 18.76 27.36
N PRO A 303 19.34 18.74 27.95
CA PRO A 303 20.58 18.69 27.17
C PRO A 303 20.50 17.62 26.08
N LEU A 304 20.93 17.94 24.86
CA LEU A 304 20.68 17.07 23.70
C LEU A 304 21.16 15.62 23.93
N ALA A 305 22.35 15.45 24.50
CA ALA A 305 22.90 14.11 24.77
C ALA A 305 22.01 13.28 25.70
N GLU A 306 21.44 13.88 26.75
CA GLU A 306 20.52 13.21 27.68
C GLU A 306 19.19 12.87 27.00
N ALA A 307 18.67 13.79 26.18
CA ALA A 307 17.45 13.56 25.40
C ALA A 307 17.63 12.43 24.39
N GLU A 308 18.78 12.35 23.72
CA GLU A 308 19.11 11.30 22.76
C GLU A 308 19.24 9.93 23.43
N GLU A 309 19.83 9.85 24.62
CA GLU A 309 19.92 8.61 25.39
C GLU A 309 18.53 8.09 25.79
N GLN A 310 17.68 8.95 26.33
CA GLN A 310 16.29 8.59 26.68
C GLN A 310 15.45 8.26 25.44
N ALA A 311 15.64 8.98 24.34
CA ALA A 311 14.99 8.69 23.07
C ALA A 311 15.41 7.33 22.50
N ALA A 312 16.67 6.93 22.65
CA ALA A 312 17.16 5.62 22.24
C ALA A 312 16.48 4.47 23.01
N VAL A 313 16.19 4.66 24.31
CA VAL A 313 15.42 3.68 25.10
C VAL A 313 13.99 3.54 24.58
N LEU A 314 13.32 4.65 24.28
CA LEU A 314 11.97 4.65 23.72
C LEU A 314 11.92 4.03 22.31
N ASP A 315 12.90 4.35 21.47
CA ASP A 315 13.05 3.77 20.13
C ASP A 315 13.26 2.25 20.20
N LYS A 316 14.18 1.80 21.08
CA LYS A 316 14.42 0.38 21.33
C LYS A 316 13.13 -0.33 21.76
N LYS A 317 12.38 0.24 22.71
CA LYS A 317 11.10 -0.32 23.16
C LYS A 317 10.10 -0.42 22.01
N ALA A 318 9.96 0.62 21.20
CA ALA A 318 9.04 0.62 20.05
C ALA A 318 9.42 -0.46 19.03
N ARG A 319 10.72 -0.63 18.76
CA ARG A 319 11.24 -1.67 17.85
C ARG A 319 11.11 -3.07 18.41
N GLU A 320 11.34 -3.27 19.71
CA GLU A 320 11.07 -4.56 20.37
C GLU A 320 9.60 -4.93 20.21
N LEU A 321 8.68 -3.99 20.45
CA LEU A 321 7.24 -4.18 20.24
C LEU A 321 6.88 -4.49 18.78
N ALA A 322 7.61 -3.93 17.81
CA ALA A 322 7.43 -4.18 16.38
C ALA A 322 8.08 -5.50 15.91
N HIS A 323 9.18 -5.93 16.54
CA HIS A 323 9.84 -7.21 16.26
C HIS A 323 9.12 -8.41 16.89
N VAL A 324 8.18 -8.19 17.81
CA VAL A 324 7.22 -9.22 18.20
C VAL A 324 6.39 -9.54 16.95
N SER A 325 6.86 -10.57 16.23
CA SER A 325 6.34 -11.03 14.96
C SER A 325 4.82 -11.08 14.98
N THR A 326 4.23 -10.59 13.90
CA THR A 326 2.92 -10.95 13.39
C THR A 326 2.84 -12.45 13.07
N ALA A 327 2.97 -13.30 14.08
CA ALA A 327 1.87 -14.21 14.34
C ALA A 327 0.66 -13.32 14.68
N GLN A 328 0.09 -12.65 13.66
CA GLN A 328 -1.29 -12.23 13.75
C GLN A 328 -2.01 -13.50 14.13
N VAL A 329 -2.56 -13.53 15.34
CA VAL A 329 -3.50 -14.56 15.73
C VAL A 329 -4.62 -14.42 14.71
N LEU A 330 -4.59 -15.30 13.71
CA LEU A 330 -5.66 -15.37 12.74
C LEU A 330 -6.95 -15.59 13.52
N PRO A 331 -8.04 -14.93 13.12
CA PRO A 331 -9.27 -14.96 13.91
C PRO A 331 -9.81 -16.39 14.00
N GLY A 332 -10.73 -16.58 14.96
CA GLY A 332 -11.53 -17.79 15.05
C GLY A 332 -10.93 -18.88 15.93
N THR A 333 -11.43 -20.11 15.74
CA THR A 333 -11.09 -21.25 16.60
C THR A 333 -9.78 -21.88 16.17
N THR A 334 -8.96 -22.27 17.15
CA THR A 334 -7.67 -22.92 16.92
C THR A 334 -7.76 -24.42 17.16
N SER A 335 -7.04 -25.19 16.34
CA SER A 335 -6.90 -26.64 16.47
C SER A 335 -5.53 -27.10 15.98
N ASN A 336 -5.15 -28.34 16.30
CA ASN A 336 -3.92 -28.94 15.77
C ASN A 336 -4.20 -29.61 14.42
N TRP A 337 -3.37 -29.34 13.43
CA TRP A 337 -3.34 -30.04 12.14
C TRP A 337 -1.91 -30.48 11.85
N ASN A 338 -1.63 -31.78 11.90
CA ASN A 338 -0.30 -32.36 11.66
C ASN A 338 0.84 -31.69 12.46
N GLY A 339 0.59 -31.26 13.71
CA GLY A 339 1.60 -30.60 14.54
C GLY A 339 1.76 -29.09 14.29
N TYR A 340 0.88 -28.49 13.48
CA TYR A 340 0.79 -27.05 13.23
C TYR A 340 -0.54 -26.48 13.72
N THR A 341 -0.61 -25.18 13.96
CA THR A 341 -1.84 -24.49 14.36
C THR A 341 -2.71 -24.24 13.14
N LYS A 342 -3.96 -24.72 13.16
CA LYS A 342 -5.01 -24.40 12.19
C LYS A 342 -6.00 -23.43 12.82
N ASN A 343 -6.25 -22.30 12.17
CA ASN A 343 -7.26 -21.32 12.54
C ASN A 343 -8.47 -21.47 11.63
N GLU A 344 -9.67 -21.38 12.19
CA GLU A 344 -10.93 -21.47 11.44
C GLU A 344 -11.85 -20.30 11.74
N PHE A 345 -12.21 -19.56 10.69
CA PHE A 345 -13.05 -18.36 10.75
C PHE A 345 -13.89 -18.21 9.48
N THR A 346 -14.75 -17.19 9.43
CA THR A 346 -15.66 -16.96 8.31
C THR A 346 -15.24 -15.74 7.49
N VAL A 347 -15.22 -15.87 6.16
CA VAL A 347 -15.08 -14.75 5.21
C VAL A 347 -16.19 -14.87 4.17
N ASP A 348 -16.92 -13.78 3.93
CA ASP A 348 -18.08 -13.74 3.01
C ASP A 348 -19.09 -14.89 3.27
N GLY A 349 -19.32 -15.20 4.55
CA GLY A 349 -20.21 -16.28 5.00
C GLY A 349 -19.70 -17.70 4.73
N LYS A 350 -18.44 -17.87 4.31
CA LYS A 350 -17.80 -19.18 4.06
C LYS A 350 -16.74 -19.47 5.10
N MET A 351 -16.67 -20.73 5.54
CA MET A 351 -15.63 -21.19 6.45
C MET A 351 -14.28 -21.19 5.73
N VAL A 352 -13.27 -20.65 6.39
CA VAL A 352 -11.87 -20.57 5.94
C VAL A 352 -11.03 -21.30 6.97
N SER A 353 -10.11 -22.12 6.49
CA SER A 353 -9.07 -22.76 7.31
C SER A 353 -7.72 -22.20 6.89
N VAL A 354 -6.92 -21.79 7.86
CA VAL A 354 -5.52 -21.38 7.64
C VAL A 354 -4.61 -22.13 8.60
N VAL A 355 -3.72 -22.95 8.06
CA VAL A 355 -2.64 -23.61 8.81
C VAL A 355 -1.41 -22.72 8.80
N VAL A 356 -0.88 -22.45 9.98
CA VAL A 356 0.21 -21.49 10.21
C VAL A 356 1.53 -22.25 10.40
N PRO A 357 2.60 -21.86 9.68
CA PRO A 357 3.92 -22.45 9.89
C PRO A 357 4.48 -22.05 11.26
N LYS A 358 5.36 -22.87 11.82
CA LYS A 358 6.02 -22.56 13.10
C LYS A 358 6.93 -21.34 13.01
N VAL A 359 7.52 -21.12 11.84
CA VAL A 359 8.34 -19.95 11.50
C VAL A 359 7.86 -19.46 10.14
N VAL A 360 7.36 -18.21 10.07
CA VAL A 360 6.84 -17.62 8.84
C VAL A 360 7.99 -17.19 7.93
N ALA A 361 7.95 -17.55 6.65
CA ALA A 361 8.93 -17.07 5.67
C ALA A 361 8.71 -15.59 5.31
N PRO A 362 9.77 -14.83 4.93
CA PRO A 362 9.63 -13.45 4.49
C PRO A 362 8.56 -13.26 3.40
N GLY A 363 7.79 -12.18 3.49
CA GLY A 363 6.69 -11.90 2.56
C GLY A 363 5.39 -12.69 2.83
N LYS A 364 5.35 -13.52 3.88
CA LYS A 364 4.18 -14.32 4.29
C LYS A 364 3.58 -15.12 3.12
N PRO A 365 4.38 -16.01 2.48
CA PRO A 365 3.91 -16.78 1.35
C PRO A 365 2.86 -17.81 1.76
N TRP A 366 2.02 -18.20 0.81
CA TRP A 366 0.89 -19.07 1.09
C TRP A 366 0.46 -19.89 -0.13
N VAL A 367 -0.08 -21.07 0.18
CA VAL A 367 -0.63 -22.03 -0.75
C VAL A 367 -2.13 -22.12 -0.55
N TRP A 368 -2.88 -22.11 -1.65
CA TRP A 368 -4.34 -22.04 -1.61
C TRP A 368 -4.97 -23.18 -2.42
N HIS A 369 -5.70 -24.05 -1.70
CA HIS A 369 -6.34 -25.23 -2.26
C HIS A 369 -7.71 -24.93 -2.87
N GLY A 370 -7.93 -25.43 -4.09
CA GLY A 370 -9.21 -25.41 -4.79
C GLY A 370 -10.30 -26.25 -4.11
N GLU A 371 -9.94 -27.48 -3.75
CA GLU A 371 -10.78 -28.49 -3.09
C GLU A 371 -9.90 -29.49 -2.34
N PHE A 372 -10.52 -30.37 -1.54
CA PHE A 372 -9.87 -31.54 -0.93
C PHE A 372 -8.71 -31.25 0.04
N PHE A 373 -8.72 -30.08 0.71
CA PHE A 373 -7.75 -29.75 1.75
C PHE A 373 -7.58 -30.89 2.76
N GLY A 374 -6.33 -31.28 3.02
CA GLY A 374 -5.96 -32.38 3.91
C GLY A 374 -5.82 -33.75 3.21
N HIS A 375 -6.21 -33.89 1.94
CA HIS A 375 -5.91 -35.08 1.16
C HIS A 375 -4.45 -35.07 0.71
N LYS A 376 -3.70 -36.16 0.97
CA LYS A 376 -2.27 -36.28 0.64
C LYS A 376 -1.44 -35.06 1.10
N PRO A 377 -1.40 -34.75 2.41
CA PRO A 377 -0.89 -33.49 2.94
C PRO A 377 0.65 -33.36 2.92
N ALA A 378 1.39 -34.32 2.37
CA ALA A 378 2.85 -34.34 2.41
C ALA A 378 3.51 -33.07 1.80
N PRO A 379 3.07 -32.56 0.62
CA PRO A 379 3.60 -31.30 0.10
C PRO A 379 3.29 -30.11 1.01
N ASP A 380 2.07 -30.04 1.57
CA ASP A 380 1.64 -28.97 2.47
C ASP A 380 2.47 -28.95 3.76
N ILE A 381 2.72 -30.11 4.36
CA ILE A 381 3.56 -30.25 5.57
C ILE A 381 5.00 -29.80 5.27
N ALA A 382 5.55 -30.19 4.12
CA ALA A 382 6.88 -29.76 3.70
C ALA A 382 6.95 -28.24 3.53
N LEU A 383 5.95 -27.63 2.90
CA LEU A 383 5.85 -26.18 2.69
C LEU A 383 5.63 -25.40 4.00
N LEU A 384 4.85 -25.93 4.94
CA LEU A 384 4.77 -25.40 6.31
C LEU A 384 6.13 -25.41 7.01
N GLY A 385 6.93 -26.46 6.80
CA GLY A 385 8.33 -26.52 7.25
C GLY A 385 9.25 -25.48 6.60
N LYS A 386 8.86 -24.95 5.43
CA LYS A 386 9.55 -23.86 4.71
C LYS A 386 8.95 -22.47 4.98
N GLY A 387 7.95 -22.38 5.86
CA GLY A 387 7.36 -21.11 6.28
C GLY A 387 6.18 -20.61 5.45
N TYR A 388 5.54 -21.48 4.67
CA TYR A 388 4.31 -21.17 3.92
C TYR A 388 3.07 -21.41 4.78
N HIS A 389 2.04 -20.58 4.60
CA HIS A 389 0.71 -20.85 5.12
C HIS A 389 -0.08 -21.74 4.16
N ILE A 390 -0.95 -22.59 4.69
CA ILE A 390 -1.85 -23.42 3.88
C ILE A 390 -3.28 -22.96 4.09
N VAL A 391 -3.95 -22.59 3.01
CA VAL A 391 -5.26 -21.94 3.04
C VAL A 391 -6.29 -22.77 2.27
N TYR A 392 -7.49 -22.86 2.83
CA TYR A 392 -8.65 -23.45 2.17
C TYR A 392 -9.91 -22.66 2.51
N MET A 393 -10.77 -22.44 1.51
CA MET A 393 -12.11 -21.90 1.70
C MET A 393 -13.14 -22.97 1.35
N LYS A 394 -14.05 -23.25 2.28
CA LYS A 394 -15.12 -24.21 2.08
C LYS A 394 -16.24 -23.62 1.23
N VAL A 395 -16.07 -23.71 -0.09
CA VAL A 395 -17.07 -23.39 -1.12
C VAL A 395 -17.45 -24.63 -1.95
N PRO A 396 -17.94 -25.70 -1.30
CA PRO A 396 -18.21 -26.96 -1.97
C PRO A 396 -19.30 -26.80 -3.02
N ASP A 397 -19.24 -27.66 -4.03
CA ASP A 397 -20.25 -27.81 -5.09
C ASP A 397 -20.50 -26.53 -5.91
N MET A 398 -19.56 -25.56 -5.86
CA MET A 398 -19.59 -24.37 -6.70
C MET A 398 -18.72 -24.50 -7.96
N LEU A 399 -17.92 -25.57 -8.06
CA LEU A 399 -17.20 -26.02 -9.26
C LEU A 399 -16.35 -24.93 -9.95
N GLY A 400 -15.81 -23.94 -9.21
CA GLY A 400 -15.05 -22.83 -9.80
C GLY A 400 -15.88 -21.84 -10.63
N SER A 401 -17.21 -21.83 -10.45
CA SER A 401 -18.15 -20.92 -11.11
C SER A 401 -17.94 -19.43 -10.75
N PRO A 402 -18.57 -18.48 -11.45
CA PRO A 402 -18.49 -17.05 -11.11
C PRO A 402 -18.84 -16.72 -9.64
N PRO A 403 -19.85 -17.34 -9.01
CA PRO A 403 -20.05 -17.23 -7.56
C PRO A 403 -18.88 -17.71 -6.71
N ALA A 404 -18.20 -18.81 -7.08
CA ALA A 404 -17.01 -19.28 -6.38
C ALA A 404 -15.86 -18.26 -6.48
N VAL A 405 -15.62 -17.72 -7.68
CA VAL A 405 -14.61 -16.69 -7.94
C VAL A 405 -14.87 -15.44 -7.09
N LYS A 406 -16.14 -15.04 -6.90
CA LYS A 406 -16.50 -13.93 -6.00
C LYS A 406 -16.07 -14.19 -4.56
N HIS A 407 -16.41 -15.37 -4.00
CA HIS A 407 -16.00 -15.72 -2.64
C HIS A 407 -14.48 -15.78 -2.49
N TRP A 408 -13.77 -16.30 -3.50
CA TRP A 408 -12.31 -16.31 -3.54
C TRP A 408 -11.73 -14.89 -3.58
N ASN A 409 -12.29 -13.97 -4.37
CA ASN A 409 -11.86 -12.57 -4.36
C ASN A 409 -11.97 -11.93 -2.97
N ALA A 410 -13.03 -12.24 -2.21
CA ALA A 410 -13.19 -11.75 -0.84
C ALA A 410 -12.12 -12.32 0.09
N LEU A 411 -11.82 -13.63 0.01
CA LEU A 411 -10.74 -14.21 0.82
C LEU A 411 -9.37 -13.64 0.48
N TYR A 412 -9.08 -13.47 -0.81
CA TYR A 412 -7.83 -12.88 -1.25
C TYR A 412 -7.67 -11.48 -0.65
N GLN A 413 -8.70 -10.65 -0.71
CA GLN A 413 -8.67 -9.31 -0.12
C GLN A 413 -8.46 -9.39 1.40
N GLU A 414 -9.19 -10.24 2.11
CA GLU A 414 -9.03 -10.41 3.56
C GLU A 414 -7.58 -10.77 3.93
N LEU A 415 -7.03 -11.84 3.34
CA LEU A 415 -5.69 -12.32 3.69
C LEU A 415 -4.58 -11.35 3.29
N THR A 416 -4.67 -10.71 2.12
CA THR A 416 -3.60 -9.83 1.63
C THR A 416 -3.66 -8.43 2.26
N THR A 417 -4.85 -7.90 2.55
CA THR A 417 -5.00 -6.54 3.11
C THR A 417 -5.04 -6.51 4.62
N GLN A 418 -5.79 -7.40 5.25
CA GLN A 418 -5.96 -7.41 6.72
C GLN A 418 -4.88 -8.25 7.39
N HIS A 419 -4.44 -9.32 6.72
CA HIS A 419 -3.49 -10.27 7.30
C HIS A 419 -2.09 -10.24 6.67
N GLY A 420 -1.82 -9.35 5.71
CA GLY A 420 -0.50 -9.14 5.13
C GLY A 420 0.11 -10.38 4.47
N PHE A 421 -0.71 -11.28 3.92
CA PHE A 421 -0.25 -12.41 3.11
C PHE A 421 0.32 -11.89 1.77
N SER A 422 1.28 -12.63 1.18
CA SER A 422 1.81 -12.28 -0.16
C SER A 422 0.69 -12.06 -1.18
N ALA A 423 0.85 -11.07 -2.06
CA ALA A 423 -0.11 -10.77 -3.12
C ALA A 423 -0.19 -11.87 -4.21
N LYS A 424 0.70 -12.87 -4.21
CA LYS A 424 0.77 -13.90 -5.25
C LYS A 424 0.76 -15.34 -4.70
N PRO A 425 -0.40 -15.84 -4.19
CA PRO A 425 -0.53 -17.23 -3.76
C PRO A 425 -0.10 -18.24 -4.84
N SER A 426 0.38 -19.39 -4.38
CA SER A 426 0.51 -20.59 -5.21
C SER A 426 -0.77 -21.43 -5.10
N LEU A 427 -1.36 -21.82 -6.22
CA LEU A 427 -2.65 -22.51 -6.24
C LEU A 427 -2.47 -24.03 -6.36
N VAL A 428 -3.31 -24.79 -5.64
CA VAL A 428 -3.34 -26.26 -5.69
C VAL A 428 -4.69 -26.75 -6.20
N GLY A 429 -4.69 -27.22 -7.45
CA GLY A 429 -5.88 -27.69 -8.17
C GLY A 429 -5.93 -29.21 -8.27
N LEU A 430 -6.51 -29.88 -7.27
CA LEU A 430 -6.70 -31.33 -7.27
C LEU A 430 -8.06 -31.73 -7.86
N SER A 431 -8.08 -32.61 -8.87
CA SER A 431 -9.33 -33.08 -9.49
C SER A 431 -10.25 -31.89 -9.87
N ARG A 432 -11.51 -31.86 -9.42
CA ARG A 432 -12.44 -30.73 -9.64
C ARG A 432 -11.95 -29.39 -9.07
N GLY A 433 -10.98 -29.40 -8.15
CA GLY A 433 -10.27 -28.22 -7.68
C GLY A 433 -9.54 -27.46 -8.79
N GLY A 434 -9.20 -28.14 -9.90
CA GLY A 434 -8.68 -27.51 -11.12
C GLY A 434 -9.59 -26.38 -11.63
N LEU A 435 -10.91 -26.58 -11.64
CA LEU A 435 -11.87 -25.56 -12.08
C LEU A 435 -11.78 -24.29 -11.21
N TYR A 436 -11.62 -24.43 -9.89
CA TYR A 436 -11.51 -23.29 -8.97
C TYR A 436 -10.24 -22.49 -9.22
N CYS A 437 -9.09 -23.18 -9.22
CA CYS A 437 -7.78 -22.54 -9.35
C CYS A 437 -7.64 -21.82 -10.69
N TYR A 438 -7.99 -22.48 -11.80
CA TYR A 438 -7.83 -21.89 -13.12
C TYR A 438 -8.83 -20.76 -13.39
N ASN A 439 -10.10 -20.89 -13.00
CA ASN A 439 -11.07 -19.81 -13.23
C ASN A 439 -10.77 -18.58 -12.37
N TRP A 440 -10.32 -18.76 -11.12
CA TRP A 440 -9.89 -17.63 -10.29
C TRP A 440 -8.62 -16.97 -10.85
N ALA A 441 -7.64 -17.77 -11.27
CA ALA A 441 -6.40 -17.27 -11.87
C ALA A 441 -6.62 -16.55 -13.22
N ALA A 442 -7.52 -17.06 -14.07
CA ALA A 442 -7.87 -16.38 -15.32
C ALA A 442 -8.53 -15.01 -15.07
N ALA A 443 -9.34 -14.89 -14.02
CA ALA A 443 -9.96 -13.64 -13.60
C ALA A 443 -9.00 -12.69 -12.86
N ASN A 444 -7.87 -13.20 -12.35
CA ASN A 444 -6.89 -12.47 -11.53
C ASN A 444 -5.44 -12.82 -11.90
N PRO A 445 -5.04 -12.69 -13.18
CA PRO A 445 -3.82 -13.31 -13.68
C PRO A 445 -2.53 -12.68 -13.14
N ASP A 446 -2.59 -11.45 -12.66
CA ASP A 446 -1.49 -10.71 -12.03
C ASP A 446 -1.26 -11.09 -10.56
N LYS A 447 -2.20 -11.82 -9.94
CA LYS A 447 -2.23 -12.16 -8.51
C LYS A 447 -1.85 -13.62 -8.21
N VAL A 448 -1.23 -14.31 -9.15
CA VAL A 448 -0.86 -15.73 -9.00
C VAL A 448 0.64 -15.90 -9.24
N SER A 449 1.29 -16.69 -8.39
CA SER A 449 2.70 -17.07 -8.60
C SER A 449 2.81 -18.27 -9.55
N CYS A 450 2.17 -19.37 -9.18
CA CYS A 450 2.13 -20.61 -9.95
C CYS A 450 0.89 -21.45 -9.63
N ILE A 451 0.64 -22.47 -10.46
CA ILE A 451 -0.40 -23.46 -10.25
C ILE A 451 0.23 -24.86 -10.27
N TYR A 452 0.11 -25.58 -9.15
CA TYR A 452 0.28 -27.03 -9.13
C TYR A 452 -1.10 -27.68 -9.24
N ALA A 453 -1.27 -28.61 -10.18
CA ALA A 453 -2.51 -29.32 -10.37
C ALA A 453 -2.26 -30.84 -10.52
N ASP A 454 -3.16 -31.65 -9.99
CA ASP A 454 -3.07 -33.11 -10.04
C ASP A 454 -4.39 -33.71 -10.53
N ALA A 455 -4.31 -34.44 -11.65
CA ALA A 455 -5.44 -34.90 -12.44
C ALA A 455 -6.57 -33.86 -12.50
N PRO A 456 -6.29 -32.60 -12.91
CA PRO A 456 -7.26 -31.53 -12.78
C PRO A 456 -8.36 -31.64 -13.82
N VAL A 457 -9.58 -31.35 -13.38
CA VAL A 457 -10.66 -31.01 -14.30
C VAL A 457 -10.36 -29.62 -14.88
N CYS A 458 -10.17 -29.56 -16.18
CA CYS A 458 -9.90 -28.34 -16.93
C CYS A 458 -10.98 -28.02 -17.98
N ASP A 459 -11.91 -28.94 -18.22
CA ASP A 459 -13.09 -28.72 -19.05
C ASP A 459 -14.32 -29.38 -18.41
N PHE A 460 -15.30 -28.56 -18.00
CA PHE A 460 -16.54 -29.06 -17.42
C PHE A 460 -17.36 -29.94 -18.37
N LYS A 461 -17.09 -29.88 -19.69
CA LYS A 461 -17.76 -30.69 -20.72
C LYS A 461 -17.20 -32.12 -20.72
N SER A 462 -15.92 -32.27 -20.36
CA SER A 462 -15.27 -33.55 -20.10
C SER A 462 -15.84 -34.16 -18.82
N TRP A 463 -15.53 -33.56 -17.67
CA TRP A 463 -16.15 -33.86 -16.38
C TRP A 463 -16.62 -32.56 -15.74
N PRO A 464 -17.86 -32.42 -15.24
CA PRO A 464 -18.84 -33.48 -15.02
C PRO A 464 -19.74 -33.78 -16.24
N GLY A 465 -19.56 -33.11 -17.38
CA GLY A 465 -20.49 -33.21 -18.50
C GLY A 465 -20.60 -34.59 -19.15
N GLY A 466 -19.50 -35.35 -19.22
CA GLY A 466 -19.48 -36.62 -19.93
C GLY A 466 -19.83 -36.49 -21.42
N LYS A 467 -19.51 -35.33 -22.02
CA LYS A 467 -19.84 -34.98 -23.41
C LYS A 467 -18.68 -35.27 -24.37
N GLY A 468 -17.61 -35.85 -23.83
CA GLY A 468 -16.49 -36.46 -24.55
C GLY A 468 -16.28 -37.90 -24.08
N LYS A 469 -15.03 -38.29 -23.87
CA LYS A 469 -14.60 -39.59 -23.35
C LYS A 469 -14.57 -39.64 -21.82
N GLY A 470 -14.46 -38.49 -21.15
CA GLY A 470 -14.45 -38.42 -19.69
C GLY A 470 -15.75 -38.94 -19.07
N LYS A 471 -15.66 -39.53 -17.88
CA LYS A 471 -16.86 -39.96 -17.13
C LYS A 471 -17.74 -38.76 -16.77
N GLY A 472 -19.03 -38.88 -17.02
CA GLY A 472 -20.01 -37.87 -16.61
C GLY A 472 -20.41 -38.01 -15.14
N ASP A 473 -20.91 -36.91 -14.58
CA ASP A 473 -21.60 -36.84 -13.30
C ASP A 473 -22.85 -35.97 -13.47
N PRO A 474 -24.03 -36.58 -13.68
CA PRO A 474 -25.27 -35.83 -13.94
C PRO A 474 -25.63 -34.82 -12.86
N LYS A 475 -25.29 -35.10 -11.59
CA LYS A 475 -25.58 -34.19 -10.47
C LYS A 475 -24.72 -32.92 -10.59
N ASN A 476 -23.42 -33.09 -10.80
CA ASN A 476 -22.52 -31.96 -10.94
C ASN A 476 -22.73 -31.23 -12.29
N TRP A 477 -23.14 -31.93 -13.35
CA TRP A 477 -23.52 -31.30 -14.61
C TRP A 477 -24.71 -30.35 -14.47
N ALA A 478 -25.75 -30.76 -13.73
CA ALA A 478 -26.87 -29.88 -13.42
C ALA A 478 -26.44 -28.61 -12.63
N LEU A 479 -25.43 -28.73 -11.77
CA LEU A 479 -24.85 -27.58 -11.07
C LEU A 479 -24.13 -26.62 -12.03
N ILE A 480 -23.39 -27.12 -13.04
CA ILE A 480 -22.75 -26.27 -14.06
C ILE A 480 -23.81 -25.38 -14.73
N LEU A 481 -24.89 -25.97 -15.24
CA LEU A 481 -25.96 -25.21 -15.91
C LEU A 481 -26.53 -24.11 -15.00
N LYS A 482 -26.80 -24.44 -13.74
CA LYS A 482 -27.35 -23.51 -12.76
C LYS A 482 -26.37 -22.39 -12.36
N LEU A 483 -25.11 -22.75 -12.06
CA LEU A 483 -24.13 -21.83 -11.49
C LEU A 483 -23.59 -20.83 -12.52
N TRP A 484 -23.45 -21.25 -13.78
CA TRP A 484 -23.12 -20.35 -14.89
C TRP A 484 -24.34 -19.67 -15.49
N ARG A 485 -25.55 -20.05 -15.06
CA ARG A 485 -26.84 -19.52 -15.53
C ARG A 485 -27.05 -19.74 -17.03
N PHE A 486 -26.61 -20.89 -17.53
CA PHE A 486 -26.91 -21.30 -18.89
C PHE A 486 -28.41 -21.59 -19.02
N LYS A 487 -29.01 -21.13 -20.11
CA LYS A 487 -30.39 -21.36 -20.49
C LYS A 487 -30.66 -22.85 -20.74
N ASP A 488 -29.73 -23.53 -21.40
CA ASP A 488 -29.85 -24.93 -21.79
C ASP A 488 -28.47 -25.60 -21.97
N GLU A 489 -28.47 -26.91 -22.21
CA GLU A 489 -27.24 -27.69 -22.42
C GLU A 489 -26.47 -27.24 -23.68
N ALA A 490 -27.16 -26.79 -24.72
CA ALA A 490 -26.52 -26.35 -25.95
C ALA A 490 -25.68 -25.08 -25.72
N GLU A 491 -26.19 -24.13 -24.94
CA GLU A 491 -25.43 -22.95 -24.53
C GLU A 491 -24.19 -23.33 -23.71
N ALA A 492 -24.32 -24.25 -22.75
CA ALA A 492 -23.19 -24.72 -21.95
C ALA A 492 -22.11 -25.41 -22.80
N LEU A 493 -22.52 -26.22 -23.79
CA LEU A 493 -21.62 -26.86 -24.74
C LEU A 493 -20.91 -25.87 -25.68
N ALA A 494 -21.58 -24.78 -26.04
CA ALA A 494 -21.01 -23.73 -26.88
C ALA A 494 -20.08 -22.77 -26.11
N ALA A 495 -20.27 -22.62 -24.81
CA ALA A 495 -19.55 -21.65 -23.98
C ALA A 495 -18.02 -21.85 -23.99
N LYS A 496 -17.28 -20.73 -23.93
CA LYS A 496 -15.81 -20.66 -23.91
C LYS A 496 -15.29 -20.10 -22.59
N VAL A 497 -15.66 -20.77 -21.51
CA VAL A 497 -15.43 -20.31 -20.14
C VAL A 497 -14.65 -21.32 -19.29
N ASN A 498 -14.21 -22.43 -19.89
CA ASN A 498 -13.42 -23.43 -19.19
C ASN A 498 -11.97 -22.98 -19.00
N PRO A 499 -11.24 -23.59 -18.04
CA PRO A 499 -9.79 -23.46 -17.95
C PRO A 499 -9.06 -23.65 -19.29
N VAL A 500 -9.44 -24.65 -20.09
CA VAL A 500 -8.86 -24.87 -21.44
C VAL A 500 -9.09 -23.72 -22.42
N ASP A 501 -10.10 -22.88 -22.21
CA ASP A 501 -10.45 -21.74 -23.07
C ASP A 501 -9.85 -20.41 -22.59
N GLN A 502 -9.44 -20.31 -21.31
CA GLN A 502 -9.06 -19.04 -20.66
C GLN A 502 -7.57 -18.94 -20.29
N LEU A 503 -6.69 -19.50 -21.12
CA LEU A 503 -5.25 -19.63 -20.81
C LEU A 503 -4.41 -18.38 -21.11
N GLU A 504 -4.85 -17.55 -22.06
CA GLU A 504 -4.08 -16.41 -22.54
C GLU A 504 -3.71 -15.38 -21.45
N PRO A 505 -4.63 -14.99 -20.53
CA PRO A 505 -4.28 -14.07 -19.46
C PRO A 505 -3.17 -14.59 -18.54
N LEU A 506 -3.18 -15.90 -18.25
CA LEU A 506 -2.15 -16.53 -17.42
C LEU A 506 -0.79 -16.55 -18.13
N ALA A 507 -0.77 -16.89 -19.43
CA ALA A 507 0.46 -16.94 -20.21
C ALA A 507 1.11 -15.55 -20.30
N LYS A 508 0.30 -14.51 -20.55
CA LYS A 508 0.75 -13.10 -20.57
C LYS A 508 1.36 -12.63 -19.24
N ASN A 509 0.90 -13.18 -18.11
CA ASN A 509 1.42 -12.86 -16.78
C ASN A 509 2.53 -13.81 -16.31
N GLY A 510 2.95 -14.75 -17.15
CA GLY A 510 4.07 -15.66 -16.85
C GLY A 510 3.80 -16.60 -15.67
N VAL A 511 2.54 -17.00 -15.46
CA VAL A 511 2.15 -17.96 -14.41
C VAL A 511 2.75 -19.33 -14.74
N ALA A 512 3.56 -19.90 -13.86
CA ALA A 512 4.12 -21.24 -14.11
C ALA A 512 3.09 -22.32 -13.78
N LEU A 513 3.02 -23.38 -14.59
CA LEU A 513 2.15 -24.53 -14.36
C LEU A 513 2.95 -25.81 -14.09
N LEU A 514 2.47 -26.63 -13.16
CA LEU A 514 2.90 -28.02 -12.96
C LEU A 514 1.67 -28.91 -12.95
N HIS A 515 1.59 -29.86 -13.88
CA HIS A 515 0.56 -30.91 -13.85
C HIS A 515 1.16 -32.27 -13.52
N VAL A 516 0.62 -32.91 -12.51
CA VAL A 516 0.74 -34.35 -12.27
C VAL A 516 -0.52 -35.02 -12.83
N TYR A 517 -0.40 -36.09 -13.59
CA TYR A 517 -1.57 -36.75 -14.19
C TYR A 517 -1.32 -38.24 -14.42
N GLY A 518 -2.40 -39.04 -14.38
CA GLY A 518 -2.40 -40.40 -14.89
C GLY A 518 -2.60 -40.39 -16.41
N ASP A 519 -1.79 -41.14 -17.15
CA ASP A 519 -1.94 -41.23 -18.61
C ASP A 519 -3.04 -42.20 -19.07
N ALA A 520 -3.64 -42.93 -18.12
CA ALA A 520 -4.80 -43.80 -18.32
C ALA A 520 -6.06 -43.25 -17.60
N ASP A 521 -6.11 -41.94 -17.30
CA ASP A 521 -7.25 -41.31 -16.63
C ASP A 521 -8.51 -41.35 -17.50
N ASP A 522 -9.54 -42.06 -17.03
CA ASP A 522 -10.84 -42.19 -17.70
C ASP A 522 -11.91 -41.25 -17.12
N VAL A 523 -11.60 -40.50 -16.06
CA VAL A 523 -12.48 -39.49 -15.47
C VAL A 523 -12.19 -38.13 -16.08
N VAL A 524 -10.91 -37.74 -16.14
CA VAL A 524 -10.43 -36.51 -16.78
C VAL A 524 -9.36 -36.83 -17.82
N PRO A 525 -9.76 -37.32 -19.01
CA PRO A 525 -8.82 -37.77 -20.03
C PRO A 525 -7.83 -36.70 -20.44
N TRP A 526 -6.60 -37.15 -20.73
CA TRP A 526 -5.50 -36.31 -21.19
C TRP A 526 -5.91 -35.42 -22.38
N GLU A 527 -6.56 -35.99 -23.38
CA GLU A 527 -6.96 -35.31 -24.62
C GLU A 527 -8.02 -34.24 -24.44
N GLU A 528 -8.64 -34.17 -23.26
CA GLU A 528 -9.72 -33.23 -22.94
C GLU A 528 -9.31 -32.22 -21.87
N ASN A 529 -8.29 -32.53 -21.06
CA ASN A 529 -7.87 -31.73 -19.92
C ASN A 529 -6.37 -31.36 -20.00
N THR A 530 -5.50 -32.07 -19.29
CA THR A 530 -4.07 -31.72 -19.17
C THR A 530 -3.37 -31.60 -20.53
N GLY A 531 -3.65 -32.48 -21.49
CA GLY A 531 -3.06 -32.42 -22.82
C GLY A 531 -3.45 -31.16 -23.59
N VAL A 532 -4.73 -30.76 -23.48
CA VAL A 532 -5.24 -29.52 -24.08
C VAL A 532 -4.57 -28.30 -23.46
N ILE A 533 -4.50 -28.25 -22.12
CA ILE A 533 -3.80 -27.18 -21.39
C ILE A 533 -2.34 -27.13 -21.85
N ALA A 534 -1.63 -28.26 -21.84
CA ALA A 534 -0.22 -28.31 -22.17
C ALA A 534 0.09 -27.82 -23.60
N GLN A 535 -0.72 -28.25 -24.57
CA GLN A 535 -0.57 -27.83 -25.97
C GLN A 535 -0.85 -26.33 -26.12
N ARG A 536 -2.01 -25.86 -25.65
CA ARG A 536 -2.45 -24.47 -25.84
C ARG A 536 -1.59 -23.50 -25.04
N TYR A 537 -1.23 -23.84 -23.80
CA TYR A 537 -0.43 -22.97 -22.95
C TYR A 537 0.97 -22.72 -23.52
N ARG A 538 1.62 -23.76 -24.06
CA ARG A 538 2.90 -23.64 -24.77
C ARG A 538 2.78 -22.78 -26.03
N ALA A 539 1.71 -22.94 -26.80
CA ALA A 539 1.46 -22.13 -27.99
C ALA A 539 1.29 -20.64 -27.66
N LEU A 540 0.82 -20.32 -26.45
CA LEU A 540 0.68 -18.95 -25.92
C LEU A 540 1.97 -18.41 -25.27
N GLY A 541 3.08 -19.17 -25.30
CA GLY A 541 4.35 -18.81 -24.65
C GLY A 541 4.42 -19.10 -23.15
N GLY A 542 3.41 -19.77 -22.60
CA GLY A 542 3.36 -20.17 -21.20
C GLY A 542 4.25 -21.38 -20.87
N SER A 543 4.70 -21.47 -19.62
CA SER A 543 5.53 -22.57 -19.13
C SER A 543 4.71 -23.62 -18.37
N ILE A 544 4.80 -24.87 -18.78
CA ILE A 544 4.16 -26.00 -18.10
C ILE A 544 5.11 -27.20 -17.97
N THR A 545 5.28 -27.64 -16.72
CA THR A 545 5.97 -28.88 -16.34
C THR A 545 4.95 -30.00 -16.22
N LEU A 546 5.29 -31.18 -16.73
CA LEU A 546 4.41 -32.35 -16.77
C LEU A 546 5.07 -33.52 -16.06
N ILE A 547 4.34 -34.17 -15.16
CA ILE A 547 4.74 -35.41 -14.49
C ILE A 547 3.65 -36.44 -14.76
N ALA A 548 3.92 -37.36 -15.68
CA ALA A 548 3.02 -38.47 -16.00
C ALA A 548 3.18 -39.60 -14.99
N LYS A 549 2.07 -40.26 -14.65
CA LYS A 549 2.01 -41.51 -13.88
C LYS A 549 1.58 -42.64 -14.84
N PRO A 550 2.53 -43.43 -15.37
CA PRO A 550 2.23 -44.43 -16.41
C PRO A 550 1.26 -45.52 -15.94
N GLY A 551 0.23 -45.78 -16.73
CA GLY A 551 -0.83 -46.75 -16.46
C GLY A 551 -1.79 -46.36 -15.34
N VAL A 552 -1.68 -45.15 -14.79
CA VAL A 552 -2.51 -44.70 -13.66
C VAL A 552 -3.76 -43.98 -14.18
N GLY A 553 -4.91 -44.31 -13.59
CA GLY A 553 -6.18 -43.64 -13.85
C GLY A 553 -6.33 -42.33 -13.05
N HIS A 554 -7.57 -41.96 -12.69
CA HIS A 554 -7.82 -40.75 -11.90
C HIS A 554 -7.21 -40.75 -10.50
N HIS A 555 -7.08 -41.95 -9.93
CA HIS A 555 -6.49 -42.19 -8.62
C HIS A 555 -5.35 -43.21 -8.73
N PRO A 556 -4.38 -43.16 -7.81
CA PRO A 556 -4.25 -42.23 -6.69
C PRO A 556 -3.77 -40.83 -7.10
N HIS A 557 -4.14 -39.83 -6.31
CA HIS A 557 -3.59 -38.48 -6.38
C HIS A 557 -2.27 -38.34 -5.62
N GLY A 558 -1.50 -37.31 -5.97
CA GLY A 558 -0.20 -36.99 -5.41
C GLY A 558 0.92 -37.77 -6.08
N LEU A 559 2.13 -37.57 -5.54
CA LEU A 559 3.33 -38.32 -5.81
C LEU A 559 3.81 -38.97 -4.52
N ASP A 560 4.48 -40.12 -4.62
CA ASP A 560 5.12 -40.75 -3.45
C ASP A 560 6.23 -39.85 -2.91
N ASP A 561 7.02 -39.25 -3.80
CA ASP A 561 7.93 -38.16 -3.49
C ASP A 561 7.29 -36.80 -3.81
N SER A 562 7.01 -36.02 -2.78
CA SER A 562 6.42 -34.67 -2.91
C SER A 562 7.44 -33.59 -3.26
N GLN A 563 8.74 -33.88 -3.25
CA GLN A 563 9.80 -32.89 -3.46
C GLN A 563 9.66 -32.11 -4.79
N PRO A 564 9.30 -32.72 -5.93
CA PRO A 564 9.10 -31.98 -7.18
C PRO A 564 8.02 -30.89 -7.09
N ILE A 565 6.98 -31.11 -6.28
CA ILE A 565 5.89 -30.14 -6.06
C ILE A 565 6.40 -28.99 -5.20
N VAL A 566 7.12 -29.32 -4.12
CA VAL A 566 7.70 -28.33 -3.20
C VAL A 566 8.71 -27.45 -3.94
N ASP A 567 9.63 -28.04 -4.69
CA ASP A 567 10.65 -27.31 -5.45
C ASP A 567 10.04 -26.40 -6.50
N PHE A 568 8.99 -26.86 -7.18
CA PHE A 568 8.26 -26.04 -8.14
C PHE A 568 7.64 -24.80 -7.47
N ILE A 569 6.95 -24.97 -6.35
CA ILE A 569 6.33 -23.84 -5.62
C ILE A 569 7.40 -22.88 -5.11
N LEU A 570 8.48 -23.39 -4.49
CA LEU A 570 9.60 -22.56 -4.02
C LEU A 570 10.24 -21.76 -5.15
N LYS A 571 10.48 -22.39 -6.30
CA LYS A 571 11.11 -21.76 -7.47
C LYS A 571 10.28 -20.61 -8.05
N HIS A 572 8.95 -20.71 -7.98
CA HIS A 572 8.04 -19.78 -8.63
C HIS A 572 7.34 -18.81 -7.68
N THR A 573 7.57 -18.93 -6.37
CA THR A 573 7.13 -17.94 -5.38
C THR A 573 7.82 -16.60 -5.66
N ARG A 574 7.05 -15.50 -5.61
CA ARG A 574 7.50 -14.14 -5.89
C ARG A 574 7.10 -13.19 -4.78
#